data_AF-A0A943VN15-F1
#
_entry.id   AF-A0A943VN15-F1
#
_cell.length_a   1.000
_cell.length_b   1.000
_cell.length_c   1.000
_cell.angle_alpha   90.00
_cell.angle_beta   90.00
_cell.angle_gamma   90.00
#
_symmetry.space_group_name_H-M   'P 1'
#
loop_
_entity.id
_entity.type
_entity.pdbx_description
1 polymer ?
#
loop_
_entity_poly.entity_id
_entity_poly.type
_entity_poly.pdbx_seq_one_letter_code
_entity_poly.pdbx_strand_id
1 'polypeptide(L)'
;MKYVEEIFDKIELEKFQRDGDCIYDPIRCFLLAATPEECVRQKTIVFLQQELGIPINRIFVEESMAHTKKGARGRADIVIYRDDECTDVLMIIECKAPHINVLGDEVFNQASGYREILNADYIMLVNGIEAIIYYYNDGAYHEVEEIPLLEELLRKEISFVEPEPFEAYKYEELISDEYQEAFAEHGDISEYTPKYIRGFALNLINLILHKEIKKDDVLKNIGVREDCYVSMPQFGNSGGGNYQVLSRLFIAKDHMNKDEVLGISICGTIHTENDPHWGNRTGSTQLNISIANKESRHHSLQLNLDRCCRYNPITNIVDVTHNGSLTSGKGGAAKRADVIAYIKDRAPELVHGDEIYLGRLNNSRLLEWKDPNVQSFIRNLLRYAVLRDGFRSEYKKSK
;
A
#
# COMPACT_ATOMS: atom_id res chain seq x y z
N MET A 1 -1.58 -14.76 -7.86
CA MET A 1 -2.84 -14.17 -7.32
C MET A 1 -4.00 -14.67 -8.15
N LYS A 2 -5.15 -14.96 -7.54
CA LYS A 2 -6.35 -15.48 -8.22
C LYS A 2 -7.59 -14.70 -7.83
N TYR A 3 -8.43 -14.43 -8.83
CA TYR A 3 -9.76 -13.85 -8.62
C TYR A 3 -10.74 -14.94 -8.21
N VAL A 4 -11.29 -14.82 -7.01
CA VAL A 4 -12.23 -15.78 -6.40
C VAL A 4 -13.64 -15.18 -6.23
N GLU A 5 -13.85 -13.94 -6.67
CA GLU A 5 -15.12 -13.20 -6.52
C GLU A 5 -16.34 -13.98 -6.99
N GLU A 6 -16.30 -14.52 -8.22
CA GLU A 6 -17.43 -15.29 -8.77
C GLU A 6 -17.76 -16.56 -7.97
N ILE A 7 -16.76 -17.17 -7.34
CA ILE A 7 -16.94 -18.34 -6.48
C ILE A 7 -17.58 -17.90 -5.18
N PHE A 8 -17.04 -16.84 -4.56
CA PHE A 8 -17.52 -16.30 -3.30
C PHE A 8 -18.95 -15.75 -3.43
N ASP A 9 -19.33 -15.16 -4.55
CA ASP A 9 -20.67 -14.64 -4.81
C ASP A 9 -21.73 -15.74 -4.90
N LYS A 10 -21.36 -16.95 -5.33
CA LYS A 10 -22.26 -18.11 -5.36
C LYS A 10 -22.48 -18.72 -3.97
N ILE A 11 -21.64 -18.38 -2.99
CA ILE A 11 -21.77 -18.87 -1.61
C ILE A 11 -22.77 -17.99 -0.86
N GLU A 12 -23.98 -18.52 -0.65
CA GLU A 12 -25.00 -17.88 0.17
C GLU A 12 -24.80 -18.20 1.66
N LEU A 13 -24.74 -17.14 2.48
CA LEU A 13 -24.72 -17.27 3.93
C LEU A 13 -26.11 -16.96 4.49
N GLU A 14 -26.66 -17.88 5.28
CA GLU A 14 -27.94 -17.65 5.96
C GLU A 14 -27.80 -16.50 6.96
N LYS A 15 -28.70 -15.51 6.84
CA LYS A 15 -28.75 -14.35 7.73
C LYS A 15 -29.73 -14.58 8.87
N PHE A 16 -29.26 -14.32 10.08
CA PHE A 16 -30.02 -14.35 11.31
C PHE A 16 -30.18 -12.95 11.89
N GLN A 17 -31.20 -12.72 12.70
CA GLN A 17 -31.47 -11.42 13.34
C GLN A 17 -31.29 -11.51 14.86
N ARG A 18 -30.40 -10.65 15.39
CA ARG A 18 -30.29 -10.37 16.84
C ARG A 18 -30.14 -8.86 17.03
N ASP A 19 -28.96 -8.39 17.46
CA ASP A 19 -28.60 -6.97 17.55
C ASP A 19 -28.05 -6.47 16.19
N GLY A 20 -28.81 -6.74 15.12
CA GLY A 20 -28.42 -6.54 13.72
C GLY A 20 -28.24 -7.86 12.94
N ASP A 21 -27.83 -7.73 11.68
CA ASP A 21 -27.53 -8.86 10.78
C ASP A 21 -26.41 -9.73 11.38
N CYS A 22 -26.71 -11.01 11.57
CA CYS A 22 -25.78 -12.01 12.06
C CYS A 22 -25.65 -13.18 11.07
N ILE A 23 -24.53 -13.89 11.15
CA ILE A 23 -24.29 -15.15 10.43
C ILE A 23 -23.85 -16.23 11.42
N TYR A 24 -24.12 -17.49 11.08
CA TYR A 24 -23.75 -18.65 11.90
C TYR A 24 -22.36 -19.15 11.52
N ASP A 25 -21.47 -19.27 12.50
CA ASP A 25 -20.20 -19.97 12.33
C ASP A 25 -20.38 -21.45 12.67
N PRO A 26 -20.24 -22.38 11.70
CA PRO A 26 -20.47 -23.80 11.94
C PRO A 26 -19.36 -24.47 12.77
N ILE A 27 -18.17 -23.89 12.84
CA ILE A 27 -17.01 -24.43 13.57
C ILE A 27 -17.06 -23.99 15.03
N ARG A 28 -17.31 -22.71 15.29
CA ARG A 28 -17.41 -22.14 16.63
C ARG A 28 -18.80 -22.31 17.26
N CYS A 29 -19.80 -22.65 16.45
CA CYS A 29 -21.19 -22.96 16.85
C CYS A 29 -21.93 -21.80 17.54
N PHE A 30 -21.75 -20.56 17.09
CA PHE A 30 -22.54 -19.42 17.55
C PHE A 30 -22.76 -18.35 16.47
N LEU A 31 -23.72 -17.45 16.72
CA LEU A 31 -24.04 -16.33 15.83
C LEU A 31 -23.09 -15.15 16.04
N LEU A 32 -22.53 -14.63 14.95
CA LEU A 32 -21.62 -13.49 14.90
C LEU A 32 -22.24 -12.34 14.12
N ALA A 33 -21.82 -11.12 14.42
CA ALA A 33 -22.18 -9.96 13.61
C ALA A 33 -21.66 -10.15 12.17
N ALA A 34 -22.51 -9.90 11.18
CA ALA A 34 -22.20 -10.07 9.75
C ALA A 34 -21.31 -8.93 9.22
N THR A 35 -20.13 -8.76 9.81
CA THR A 35 -19.14 -7.81 9.31
C THR A 35 -18.59 -8.28 7.96
N PRO A 36 -18.14 -7.37 7.08
CA PRO A 36 -17.62 -7.76 5.77
C PRO A 36 -16.48 -8.79 5.85
N GLU A 37 -15.56 -8.62 6.80
CA GLU A 37 -14.46 -9.57 7.05
C GLU A 37 -14.98 -10.93 7.52
N GLU A 38 -15.94 -10.96 8.44
CA GLU A 38 -16.52 -12.21 8.94
C GLU A 38 -17.31 -12.95 7.85
N CYS A 39 -18.01 -12.23 6.97
CA CYS A 39 -18.64 -12.82 5.79
C CYS A 39 -17.60 -13.48 4.87
N VAL A 40 -16.46 -12.84 4.62
CA VAL A 40 -15.36 -13.43 3.83
C VAL A 40 -14.80 -14.67 4.53
N ARG A 41 -14.57 -14.62 5.85
CA ARG A 41 -14.09 -15.76 6.64
C ARG A 41 -15.03 -16.97 6.52
N GLN A 42 -16.34 -16.76 6.68
CA GLN A 42 -17.33 -17.85 6.55
C GLN A 42 -17.42 -18.38 5.11
N LYS A 43 -17.41 -17.51 4.10
CA LYS A 43 -17.34 -17.95 2.69
C LYS A 43 -16.05 -18.72 2.39
N THR A 44 -14.93 -18.33 3.00
CA THR A 44 -13.66 -19.05 2.88
C THR A 44 -13.78 -20.46 3.44
N ILE A 45 -14.41 -20.66 4.61
CA ILE A 45 -14.64 -21.99 5.17
C ILE A 45 -15.46 -22.88 4.23
N VAL A 46 -16.47 -22.33 3.54
CA VAL A 46 -17.25 -23.06 2.54
C VAL A 46 -16.40 -23.37 1.31
N PHE A 47 -15.65 -22.40 0.80
CA PHE A 47 -14.73 -22.55 -0.34
C PHE A 47 -13.70 -23.67 -0.09
N LEU A 48 -13.07 -23.69 1.09
CA LEU A 48 -12.10 -24.72 1.46
C LEU A 48 -12.71 -26.14 1.44
N GLN A 49 -13.95 -26.29 1.89
CA GLN A 49 -14.63 -27.58 1.92
C GLN A 49 -15.10 -28.02 0.53
N GLN A 50 -15.72 -27.12 -0.23
CA GLN A 50 -16.41 -27.45 -1.48
C GLN A 50 -15.46 -27.49 -2.68
N GLU A 51 -14.53 -26.54 -2.76
CA GLU A 51 -13.64 -26.40 -3.92
C GLU A 51 -12.29 -27.07 -3.66
N LEU A 52 -11.72 -26.96 -2.45
CA LEU A 52 -10.38 -27.51 -2.15
C LEU A 52 -10.40 -28.89 -1.48
N GLY A 53 -11.60 -29.39 -1.10
CA GLY A 53 -11.78 -30.71 -0.50
C GLY A 53 -11.22 -30.82 0.92
N ILE A 54 -11.10 -29.71 1.66
CA ILE A 54 -10.57 -29.71 3.03
C ILE A 54 -11.65 -30.18 4.01
N PRO A 55 -11.42 -31.28 4.75
CA PRO A 55 -12.37 -31.77 5.75
C PRO A 55 -12.59 -30.76 6.88
N ILE A 56 -13.84 -30.55 7.29
CA ILE A 56 -14.19 -29.58 8.35
C ILE A 56 -13.46 -29.84 9.67
N ASN A 57 -13.16 -31.11 10.00
CA ASN A 57 -12.43 -31.48 11.22
C ASN A 57 -10.96 -31.04 11.22
N ARG A 58 -10.43 -30.57 10.08
CA ARG A 58 -9.08 -30.02 9.95
C ARG A 58 -9.05 -28.49 9.92
N ILE A 59 -10.23 -27.84 9.98
CA ILE A 59 -10.37 -26.38 9.91
C ILE A 59 -10.65 -25.85 11.31
N PHE A 60 -9.78 -24.97 11.78
CA PHE A 60 -9.94 -24.28 13.06
C PHE A 60 -10.02 -22.78 12.82
N VAL A 61 -10.81 -22.07 13.63
CA VAL A 61 -11.14 -20.65 13.41
C VAL A 61 -10.83 -19.85 14.68
N GLU A 62 -10.23 -18.67 14.53
CA GLU A 62 -9.81 -17.80 15.65
C GLU A 62 -8.81 -18.46 16.62
N GLU A 63 -7.85 -19.21 16.07
CA GLU A 63 -6.90 -19.97 16.88
C GLU A 63 -5.93 -19.08 17.65
N SER A 64 -5.90 -19.22 18.97
CA SER A 64 -5.11 -18.39 19.88
C SER A 64 -3.65 -18.82 19.90
N MET A 65 -2.75 -17.91 19.49
CA MET A 65 -1.30 -18.18 19.51
C MET A 65 -0.75 -18.42 20.92
N ALA A 66 -1.43 -17.90 21.94
CA ALA A 66 -1.03 -18.07 23.33
C ALA A 66 -1.10 -19.53 23.81
N HIS A 67 -1.93 -20.35 23.16
CA HIS A 67 -2.02 -21.78 23.46
C HIS A 67 -0.83 -22.56 22.90
N THR A 68 -0.27 -22.11 21.78
CA THR A 68 0.86 -22.78 21.13
C THR A 68 2.21 -22.33 21.68
N LYS A 69 2.40 -21.03 21.92
CA LYS A 69 3.66 -20.47 22.40
C LYS A 69 3.42 -19.49 23.55
N LYS A 70 3.98 -19.81 24.73
CA LYS A 70 3.85 -18.97 25.93
C LYS A 70 4.35 -17.54 25.64
N GLY A 71 3.45 -16.57 25.82
CA GLY A 71 3.74 -15.15 25.61
C GLY A 71 3.46 -14.65 24.18
N ALA A 72 3.13 -15.54 23.24
CA ALA A 72 2.60 -15.13 21.95
C ALA A 72 1.20 -14.50 22.14
N ARG A 73 0.89 -13.52 21.29
CA ARG A 73 -0.38 -12.79 21.28
C ARG A 73 -0.97 -12.88 19.88
N GLY A 74 -2.27 -12.62 19.79
CA GLY A 74 -2.99 -12.65 18.52
C GLY A 74 -3.69 -13.98 18.27
N ARG A 75 -4.45 -13.99 17.17
CA ARG A 75 -5.25 -15.12 16.71
C ARG A 75 -5.11 -15.23 15.20
N ALA A 76 -4.92 -16.46 14.73
CA ALA A 76 -5.00 -16.76 13.30
C ALA A 76 -6.48 -16.93 12.92
N ASP A 77 -6.89 -16.33 11.81
CA ASP A 77 -8.29 -16.38 11.39
C ASP A 77 -8.74 -17.80 11.12
N ILE A 78 -7.99 -18.53 10.27
CA ILE A 78 -8.22 -19.94 9.99
C ILE A 78 -6.87 -20.69 10.00
N VAL A 79 -6.86 -21.85 10.64
CA VAL A 79 -5.74 -22.80 10.67
C VAL A 79 -6.19 -24.12 10.05
N ILE A 80 -5.42 -24.62 9.10
CA ILE A 80 -5.66 -25.91 8.44
C ILE A 80 -4.60 -26.90 8.92
N TYR A 81 -5.07 -28.04 9.45
CA TYR A 81 -4.20 -29.15 9.83
C TYR A 81 -4.00 -30.14 8.69
N ARG A 82 -2.81 -30.75 8.64
CA ARG A 82 -2.42 -31.75 7.64
C ARG A 82 -3.12 -33.08 7.87
N ASP A 83 -3.32 -33.44 9.13
CA ASP A 83 -3.82 -34.73 9.58
C ASP A 83 -5.10 -34.59 10.43
N ASP A 84 -5.85 -35.70 10.58
CA ASP A 84 -7.09 -35.72 11.35
C ASP A 84 -6.88 -35.63 12.87
N GLU A 85 -5.67 -35.92 13.36
CA GLU A 85 -5.31 -35.78 14.77
C GLU A 85 -4.97 -34.31 15.13
N CYS A 86 -4.90 -33.43 14.13
CA CYS A 86 -4.62 -32.01 14.25
C CYS A 86 -3.27 -31.74 14.94
N THR A 87 -2.24 -32.49 14.55
CA THR A 87 -0.90 -32.37 15.14
C THR A 87 0.10 -31.57 14.30
N ASP A 88 -0.08 -31.55 12.98
CA ASP A 88 0.76 -30.81 12.05
C ASP A 88 -0.03 -29.73 11.30
N VAL A 89 0.42 -28.49 11.34
CA VAL A 89 -0.26 -27.37 10.67
C VAL A 89 0.19 -27.30 9.21
N LEU A 90 -0.76 -27.40 8.29
CA LEU A 90 -0.51 -27.28 6.86
C LEU A 90 -0.47 -25.81 6.43
N MET A 91 -1.49 -25.03 6.79
CA MET A 91 -1.70 -23.69 6.24
C MET A 91 -2.31 -22.73 7.28
N ILE A 92 -1.85 -21.48 7.25
CA ILE A 92 -2.50 -20.35 7.92
C ILE A 92 -3.23 -19.52 6.88
N ILE A 93 -4.47 -19.13 7.16
CA ILE A 93 -5.24 -18.26 6.27
C ILE A 93 -5.59 -16.98 7.02
N GLU A 94 -5.35 -15.84 6.38
CA GLU A 94 -5.70 -14.51 6.87
C GLU A 94 -6.80 -13.93 5.97
N CYS A 95 -7.96 -13.63 6.58
CA CYS A 95 -9.15 -13.13 5.90
C CYS A 95 -9.28 -11.62 6.13
N LYS A 96 -9.54 -10.86 5.06
CA LYS A 96 -9.81 -9.43 5.14
C LYS A 96 -11.15 -9.07 4.51
N ALA A 97 -11.67 -7.89 4.83
CA ALA A 97 -12.85 -7.36 4.15
C ALA A 97 -12.56 -7.10 2.66
N PRO A 98 -13.56 -7.17 1.76
CA PRO A 98 -13.34 -7.05 0.30
C PRO A 98 -12.59 -5.81 -0.18
N HIS A 99 -12.70 -4.70 0.56
CA HIS A 99 -12.04 -3.43 0.21
C HIS A 99 -10.58 -3.33 0.70
N ILE A 100 -10.06 -4.35 1.39
CA ILE A 100 -8.69 -4.39 1.89
C ILE A 100 -7.82 -5.13 0.88
N ASN A 101 -6.67 -4.54 0.53
CA ASN A 101 -5.73 -5.14 -0.41
C ASN A 101 -4.92 -6.26 0.27
N VAL A 102 -5.05 -7.48 -0.24
CA VAL A 102 -4.38 -8.68 0.31
C VAL A 102 -2.87 -8.71 0.05
N LEU A 103 -2.37 -7.97 -0.94
CA LEU A 103 -0.94 -7.84 -1.23
C LEU A 103 -0.22 -6.88 -0.27
N GLY A 104 -0.97 -6.28 0.66
CA GLY A 104 -0.44 -5.36 1.65
C GLY A 104 0.54 -5.98 2.64
N ASP A 105 1.63 -5.26 2.94
CA ASP A 105 2.67 -5.73 3.87
C ASP A 105 2.10 -6.17 5.23
N GLU A 106 1.06 -5.49 5.74
CA GLU A 106 0.47 -5.81 7.06
C GLU A 106 -0.29 -7.13 7.06
N VAL A 107 -1.00 -7.44 5.97
CA VAL A 107 -1.75 -8.71 5.82
C VAL A 107 -0.76 -9.87 5.73
N PHE A 108 0.28 -9.72 4.91
CA PHE A 108 1.35 -10.71 4.80
C PHE A 108 2.11 -10.91 6.11
N ASN A 109 2.49 -9.83 6.81
CA ASN A 109 3.21 -9.91 8.08
C ASN A 109 2.38 -10.57 9.18
N GLN A 110 1.07 -10.38 9.19
CA GLN A 110 0.16 -11.05 10.12
C GLN A 110 0.15 -12.57 9.88
N ALA A 111 -0.08 -13.00 8.64
CA ALA A 111 -0.10 -14.42 8.29
C ALA A 111 1.27 -15.11 8.48
N SER A 112 2.35 -14.48 8.03
CA SER A 112 3.71 -15.01 8.14
C SER A 112 4.18 -15.13 9.61
N GLY A 113 3.83 -14.17 10.47
CA GLY A 113 4.12 -14.25 11.91
C GLY A 113 3.42 -15.43 12.59
N TYR A 114 2.16 -15.70 12.24
CA TYR A 114 1.45 -16.89 12.75
C TYR A 114 2.00 -18.20 12.16
N ARG A 115 2.37 -18.20 10.87
CA ARG A 115 3.07 -19.33 10.24
C ARG A 115 4.36 -19.66 10.98
N GLU A 116 5.15 -18.66 11.39
CA GLU A 116 6.39 -18.88 12.13
C GLU A 116 6.12 -19.50 13.51
N ILE A 117 5.07 -19.06 14.21
CA ILE A 117 4.67 -19.59 15.52
C ILE A 117 4.20 -21.04 15.41
N LEU A 118 3.41 -21.37 14.38
CA LEU A 118 2.78 -22.68 14.19
C LEU A 118 3.58 -23.62 13.28
N ASN A 119 4.66 -23.14 12.68
CA ASN A 119 5.48 -23.85 11.70
C ASN A 119 4.71 -24.42 10.50
N ALA A 120 3.74 -23.67 9.97
CA ALA A 120 2.96 -24.09 8.81
C ALA A 120 3.78 -24.11 7.50
N ASP A 121 3.40 -24.91 6.50
CA ASP A 121 4.07 -24.89 5.20
C ASP A 121 3.60 -23.72 4.32
N TYR A 122 2.32 -23.36 4.45
CA TYR A 122 1.66 -22.40 3.57
C TYR A 122 1.03 -21.24 4.34
N ILE A 123 0.90 -20.11 3.67
CA ILE A 123 -0.02 -19.04 4.04
C ILE A 123 -0.95 -18.73 2.89
N MET A 124 -2.21 -18.40 3.18
CA MET A 124 -3.18 -17.87 2.21
C MET A 124 -3.70 -16.53 2.69
N LEU A 125 -3.72 -15.53 1.82
CA LEU A 125 -4.33 -14.23 2.09
C LEU A 125 -5.55 -14.10 1.19
N VAL A 126 -6.71 -13.73 1.75
CA VAL A 126 -7.98 -13.70 1.00
C VAL A 126 -8.89 -12.56 1.47
N ASN A 127 -9.50 -11.83 0.53
CA ASN A 127 -10.50 -10.80 0.83
C ASN A 127 -11.88 -11.07 0.20
N GLY A 128 -12.05 -12.23 -0.44
CA GLY A 128 -13.28 -12.63 -1.12
C GLY A 128 -13.41 -12.13 -2.55
N ILE A 129 -12.53 -11.25 -3.01
CA ILE A 129 -12.36 -10.89 -4.43
C ILE A 129 -11.12 -11.61 -4.97
N GLU A 130 -10.04 -11.56 -4.22
CA GLU A 130 -8.74 -12.10 -4.56
C GLU A 130 -8.24 -13.03 -3.46
N ALA A 131 -7.46 -14.03 -3.87
CA ALA A 131 -6.74 -14.93 -3.01
C ALA A 131 -5.32 -15.15 -3.53
N ILE A 132 -4.36 -15.26 -2.62
CA ILE A 132 -2.96 -15.56 -2.91
C ILE A 132 -2.43 -16.57 -1.90
N ILE A 133 -1.67 -17.55 -2.37
CA ILE A 133 -1.04 -18.56 -1.53
C ILE A 133 0.47 -18.44 -1.68
N TYR A 134 1.18 -18.49 -0.56
CA TYR A 134 2.63 -18.62 -0.53
C TYR A 134 3.03 -19.91 0.15
N TYR A 135 4.00 -20.60 -0.42
CA TYR A 135 4.72 -21.69 0.20
C TYR A 135 6.02 -21.17 0.81
N TYR A 136 6.28 -21.51 2.07
CA TYR A 136 7.53 -21.15 2.72
C TYR A 136 8.54 -22.30 2.63
N ASN A 137 9.68 -22.05 2.00
CA ASN A 137 10.77 -23.00 1.92
C ASN A 137 12.13 -22.28 2.01
N ASP A 138 13.09 -22.88 2.72
CA ASP A 138 14.48 -22.41 2.80
C ASP A 138 14.65 -20.91 3.13
N GLY A 139 13.76 -20.36 3.97
CA GLY A 139 13.84 -18.95 4.37
C GLY A 139 13.15 -17.97 3.43
N ALA A 140 12.51 -18.45 2.36
CA ALA A 140 11.83 -17.63 1.37
C ALA A 140 10.37 -18.03 1.19
N TYR A 141 9.56 -17.07 0.76
CA TYR A 141 8.18 -17.29 0.36
C TYR A 141 8.11 -17.36 -1.17
N HIS A 142 7.48 -18.41 -1.67
CA HIS A 142 7.25 -18.63 -3.09
C HIS A 142 5.75 -18.54 -3.36
N GLU A 143 5.34 -17.62 -4.21
CA GLU A 143 3.94 -17.50 -4.60
C GLU A 143 3.53 -18.74 -5.40
N VAL A 144 2.42 -19.37 -5.00
CA VAL A 144 1.84 -20.52 -5.69
C VAL A 144 0.99 -20.00 -6.84
N GLU A 145 1.19 -20.57 -8.03
CA GLU A 145 0.57 -20.11 -9.27
C GLU A 145 -0.95 -20.31 -9.26
N GLU A 146 -1.41 -21.50 -8.85
CA GLU A 146 -2.83 -21.85 -8.72
C GLU A 146 -3.24 -22.01 -7.26
N ILE A 147 -4.55 -22.09 -6.99
CA ILE A 147 -5.05 -22.52 -5.68
C ILE A 147 -5.18 -24.05 -5.71
N PRO A 148 -4.22 -24.81 -5.14
CA PRO A 148 -4.22 -26.27 -5.18
C PRO A 148 -5.31 -26.90 -4.29
N LEU A 149 -5.75 -28.10 -4.69
CA LEU A 149 -6.55 -28.98 -3.87
C LEU A 149 -5.76 -29.48 -2.66
N LEU A 150 -6.45 -29.98 -1.63
CA LEU A 150 -5.81 -30.55 -0.45
C LEU A 150 -4.78 -31.63 -0.82
N GLU A 151 -5.10 -32.54 -1.75
CA GLU A 151 -4.17 -33.61 -2.14
C GLU A 151 -2.86 -33.08 -2.72
N GLU A 152 -2.93 -32.02 -3.53
CA GLU A 152 -1.78 -31.38 -4.17
C GLU A 152 -0.92 -30.66 -3.12
N LEU A 153 -1.55 -29.95 -2.17
CA LEU A 153 -0.88 -29.33 -1.03
C LEU A 153 -0.13 -30.35 -0.16
N LEU A 154 -0.75 -31.51 0.08
CA LEU A 154 -0.18 -32.60 0.88
C LEU A 154 1.02 -33.25 0.19
N ARG A 155 0.93 -33.47 -1.13
CA ARG A 155 2.02 -34.06 -1.94
C ARG A 155 3.09 -33.05 -2.37
N LYS A 156 2.84 -31.75 -2.16
CA LYS A 156 3.66 -30.64 -2.66
C LYS A 156 3.75 -30.64 -4.19
N GLU A 157 2.68 -31.06 -4.86
CA GLU A 157 2.51 -31.04 -6.31
C GLU A 157 1.96 -29.67 -6.73
N ILE A 158 2.79 -28.64 -6.59
CA ILE A 158 2.40 -27.24 -6.82
C ILE A 158 3.38 -26.56 -7.79
N SER A 159 2.86 -25.66 -8.61
CA SER A 159 3.67 -24.73 -9.41
C SER A 159 3.81 -23.39 -8.69
N PHE A 160 4.94 -22.73 -8.92
CA PHE A 160 5.21 -21.41 -8.39
C PHE A 160 5.13 -20.39 -9.50
N VAL A 161 4.68 -19.18 -9.16
CA VAL A 161 4.80 -18.04 -10.06
C VAL A 161 6.28 -17.79 -10.29
N GLU A 162 6.71 -17.96 -11.54
CA GLU A 162 8.08 -17.61 -11.92
C GLU A 162 8.23 -16.10 -11.82
N PRO A 163 9.23 -15.59 -11.07
CA PRO A 163 9.46 -14.17 -11.00
C PRO A 163 9.94 -13.67 -12.37
N GLU A 164 9.03 -13.07 -13.13
CA GLU A 164 9.42 -12.37 -14.34
C GLU A 164 10.23 -11.13 -13.95
N PRO A 165 11.49 -11.00 -14.41
CA PRO A 165 12.27 -9.81 -14.15
C PRO A 165 11.54 -8.64 -14.81
N PHE A 166 11.00 -7.75 -13.98
CA PHE A 166 10.30 -6.58 -14.48
C PHE A 166 11.25 -5.73 -15.32
N GLU A 167 10.95 -5.56 -16.60
CA GLU A 167 11.65 -4.62 -17.47
C GLU A 167 11.05 -3.22 -17.31
N ALA A 168 11.90 -2.23 -17.03
CA ALA A 168 11.47 -0.84 -16.95
C ALA A 168 10.75 -0.42 -18.23
N TYR A 169 9.56 0.18 -18.07
CA TYR A 169 8.75 0.63 -19.20
C TYR A 169 9.51 1.60 -20.11
N LYS A 170 9.28 1.47 -21.42
CA LYS A 170 9.77 2.40 -22.44
C LYS A 170 8.96 3.68 -22.41
N TYR A 171 9.56 4.76 -22.89
CA TYR A 171 8.88 6.07 -22.87
C TYR A 171 7.59 6.05 -23.69
N GLU A 172 7.62 5.42 -24.86
CA GLU A 172 6.50 5.31 -25.80
C GLU A 172 5.31 4.54 -25.20
N GLU A 173 5.60 3.52 -24.39
CA GLU A 173 4.58 2.77 -23.65
C GLU A 173 3.90 3.70 -22.65
N LEU A 174 4.65 4.41 -21.81
CA LEU A 174 4.08 5.30 -20.78
C LEU A 174 3.23 6.45 -21.33
N ILE A 175 3.54 6.94 -22.54
CA ILE A 175 2.75 8.02 -23.17
C ILE A 175 1.56 7.51 -24.00
N SER A 176 1.46 6.20 -24.21
CA SER A 176 0.36 5.58 -24.94
C SER A 176 -0.95 5.61 -24.16
N ASP A 177 -2.06 5.59 -24.87
CA ASP A 177 -3.40 5.61 -24.28
C ASP A 177 -3.68 4.29 -23.57
N GLU A 178 -3.29 3.17 -24.19
CA GLU A 178 -3.41 1.82 -23.65
C GLU A 178 -2.81 1.71 -22.24
N TYR A 179 -1.56 2.12 -22.04
CA TYR A 179 -0.93 2.07 -20.72
C TYR A 179 -1.54 3.08 -19.74
N GLN A 180 -1.88 4.27 -20.21
CA GLN A 180 -2.50 5.27 -19.32
C GLN A 180 -3.90 4.87 -18.85
N GLU A 181 -4.64 4.12 -19.67
CA GLU A 181 -5.94 3.56 -19.31
C GLU A 181 -5.76 2.37 -18.36
N ALA A 182 -4.86 1.44 -18.66
CA ALA A 182 -4.58 0.29 -17.77
C ALA A 182 -4.16 0.72 -16.35
N PHE A 183 -3.23 1.67 -16.23
CA PHE A 183 -2.83 2.20 -14.92
C PHE A 183 -3.94 3.00 -14.22
N ALA A 184 -4.87 3.59 -14.97
CA ALA A 184 -6.01 4.27 -14.39
C ALA A 184 -7.05 3.27 -13.85
N GLU A 185 -7.29 2.18 -14.57
CA GLU A 185 -8.18 1.09 -14.16
C GLU A 185 -7.69 0.41 -12.87
N HIS A 186 -6.37 0.25 -12.72
CA HIS A 186 -5.75 -0.27 -11.49
C HIS A 186 -5.64 0.75 -10.35
N GLY A 187 -6.00 2.02 -10.59
CA GLY A 187 -5.98 3.07 -9.57
C GLY A 187 -4.58 3.62 -9.26
N ASP A 188 -3.55 3.26 -10.01
CA ASP A 188 -2.19 3.82 -9.89
C ASP A 188 -2.16 5.32 -10.23
N ILE A 189 -3.03 5.72 -11.16
CA ILE A 189 -3.32 7.12 -11.50
C ILE A 189 -4.84 7.32 -11.61
N SER A 190 -5.29 8.57 -11.63
CA SER A 190 -6.72 8.85 -11.84
C SER A 190 -7.05 8.97 -13.32
N GLU A 191 -8.12 8.33 -13.77
CA GLU A 191 -8.68 8.52 -15.12
C GLU A 191 -9.06 9.98 -15.40
N TYR A 192 -9.42 10.74 -14.35
CA TYR A 192 -9.80 12.15 -14.43
C TYR A 192 -8.59 13.10 -14.46
N THR A 193 -7.38 12.62 -14.19
CA THR A 193 -6.17 13.42 -14.35
C THR A 193 -5.96 13.75 -15.84
N PRO A 194 -5.57 15.01 -16.20
CA PRO A 194 -5.31 15.36 -17.58
C PRO A 194 -4.27 14.45 -18.23
N LYS A 195 -4.51 14.01 -19.47
CA LYS A 195 -3.65 13.06 -20.21
C LYS A 195 -2.16 13.40 -20.18
N TYR A 196 -1.80 14.68 -20.36
CA TYR A 196 -0.40 15.13 -20.31
C TYR A 196 0.24 15.00 -18.92
N ILE A 197 -0.55 15.06 -17.83
CA ILE A 197 -0.10 14.76 -16.47
C ILE A 197 -0.05 13.26 -16.21
N ARG A 198 -0.97 12.46 -16.78
CA ARG A 198 -0.91 10.99 -16.65
C ARG A 198 0.41 10.43 -17.15
N GLY A 199 0.84 10.79 -18.36
CA GLY A 199 2.13 10.36 -18.89
C GLY A 199 3.32 10.79 -18.02
N PHE A 200 3.26 11.98 -17.40
CA PHE A 200 4.29 12.42 -16.45
C PHE A 200 4.24 11.63 -15.13
N ALA A 201 3.05 11.33 -14.60
CA ALA A 201 2.87 10.51 -13.41
C ALA A 201 3.39 9.09 -13.62
N LEU A 202 3.10 8.47 -14.77
CA LEU A 202 3.62 7.15 -15.13
C LEU A 202 5.15 7.15 -15.27
N ASN A 203 5.74 8.22 -15.82
CA ASN A 203 7.20 8.36 -15.89
C ASN A 203 7.85 8.47 -14.51
N LEU A 204 7.17 9.13 -13.55
CA LEU A 204 7.58 9.13 -12.14
C LEU A 204 7.40 7.76 -11.48
N ILE A 205 6.29 7.06 -11.72
CA ILE A 205 6.08 5.69 -11.22
C ILE A 205 7.20 4.78 -11.71
N ASN A 206 7.52 4.82 -13.01
CA ASN A 206 8.60 4.03 -13.59
C ASN A 206 9.96 4.33 -12.93
N LEU A 207 10.28 5.60 -12.70
CA LEU A 207 11.48 6.00 -11.97
C LEU A 207 11.51 5.45 -10.54
N ILE A 208 10.41 5.64 -9.80
CA ILE A 208 10.35 5.37 -8.36
C ILE A 208 10.31 3.87 -8.10
N LEU A 209 9.41 3.13 -8.76
CA LEU A 209 9.15 1.73 -8.43
C LEU A 209 10.04 0.74 -9.18
N HIS A 210 10.52 1.09 -10.39
CA HIS A 210 11.11 0.09 -11.28
C HIS A 210 12.58 0.32 -11.62
N LYS A 211 13.10 1.54 -11.45
CA LYS A 211 14.51 1.83 -11.75
C LYS A 211 15.40 1.72 -10.53
N GLU A 212 16.40 0.85 -10.59
CA GLU A 212 17.44 0.72 -9.58
C GLU A 212 18.28 2.00 -9.43
N ILE A 213 18.72 2.29 -8.20
CA ILE A 213 19.73 3.31 -7.93
C ILE A 213 21.09 2.61 -7.91
N LYS A 214 21.84 2.70 -9.03
CA LYS A 214 23.09 1.96 -9.22
C LYS A 214 24.34 2.61 -8.62
N LYS A 215 24.22 3.81 -8.05
CA LYS A 215 25.38 4.59 -7.57
C LYS A 215 25.10 5.33 -6.28
N ASP A 216 26.04 5.26 -5.35
CA ASP A 216 25.95 5.91 -4.03
C ASP A 216 25.90 7.45 -4.10
N ASP A 217 26.45 8.05 -5.16
CA ASP A 217 26.40 9.50 -5.36
C ASP A 217 24.96 10.01 -5.57
N VAL A 218 24.09 9.19 -6.17
CA VAL A 218 22.66 9.50 -6.32
C VAL A 218 22.00 9.62 -4.95
N LEU A 219 22.20 8.65 -4.04
CA LEU A 219 21.60 8.66 -2.70
C LEU A 219 22.01 9.92 -1.93
N LYS A 220 23.31 10.24 -1.97
CA LYS A 220 23.84 11.47 -1.39
C LYS A 220 23.21 12.72 -1.99
N ASN A 221 23.04 12.77 -3.31
CA ASN A 221 22.50 13.95 -4.00
C ASN A 221 21.00 14.14 -3.77
N ILE A 222 20.24 13.06 -3.54
CA ILE A 222 18.82 13.12 -3.15
C ILE A 222 18.62 13.33 -1.65
N GLY A 223 19.71 13.33 -0.86
CA GLY A 223 19.68 13.62 0.57
C GLY A 223 19.23 12.44 1.45
N VAL A 224 19.44 11.21 0.99
CA VAL A 224 19.12 9.98 1.73
C VAL A 224 20.40 9.21 2.04
N ARG A 225 20.33 8.37 3.08
CA ARG A 225 21.44 7.54 3.54
C ARG A 225 21.38 6.15 2.89
N GLU A 226 20.20 5.55 2.85
CA GLU A 226 19.97 4.18 2.36
C GLU A 226 18.70 4.15 1.50
N ASP A 227 18.75 3.38 0.41
CA ASP A 227 17.59 2.94 -0.37
C ASP A 227 17.21 1.56 0.17
N CYS A 228 16.07 1.47 0.83
CA CYS A 228 15.68 0.23 1.51
C CYS A 228 15.22 -0.77 0.46
N TYR A 229 14.09 -0.49 -0.18
CA TYR A 229 13.42 -1.30 -1.21
C TYR A 229 12.07 -0.64 -1.57
N VAL A 230 11.35 -1.25 -2.51
CA VAL A 230 9.95 -0.95 -2.79
C VAL A 230 9.08 -1.93 -2.00
N SER A 231 8.09 -1.43 -1.27
CA SER A 231 7.06 -2.27 -0.63
C SER A 231 5.71 -1.57 -0.56
N MET A 232 4.69 -2.21 0.01
CA MET A 232 3.34 -1.66 0.10
C MET A 232 2.89 -1.46 1.56
N PRO A 233 3.56 -0.55 2.29
CA PRO A 233 3.22 -0.25 3.67
C PRO A 233 1.90 0.52 3.77
N GLN A 234 1.27 0.41 4.93
CA GLN A 234 0.08 1.19 5.26
C GLN A 234 0.45 2.53 5.91
N PHE A 235 -0.14 3.62 5.41
CA PHE A 235 0.08 4.98 5.88
C PHE A 235 -1.24 5.73 6.08
N GLY A 236 -1.44 6.30 7.27
CA GLY A 236 -2.57 7.18 7.54
C GLY A 236 -2.33 8.61 7.04
N ASN A 237 -3.38 9.43 7.00
CA ASN A 237 -3.25 10.88 6.82
C ASN A 237 -4.00 11.66 7.91
N SER A 238 -3.78 12.98 7.95
CA SER A 238 -4.43 13.85 8.95
C SER A 238 -5.96 13.95 8.82
N GLY A 239 -6.52 13.51 7.70
CA GLY A 239 -7.95 13.50 7.41
C GLY A 239 -8.64 12.16 7.73
N GLY A 240 -7.93 11.21 8.34
CA GLY A 240 -8.46 9.87 8.65
C GLY A 240 -8.44 8.89 7.47
N GLY A 241 -7.92 9.30 6.32
CA GLY A 241 -7.67 8.42 5.19
C GLY A 241 -6.50 7.47 5.48
N ASN A 242 -6.55 6.32 4.84
CA ASN A 242 -5.55 5.27 4.97
C ASN A 242 -5.16 4.78 3.57
N TYR A 243 -3.87 4.67 3.32
CA TYR A 243 -3.29 4.42 2.00
C TYR A 243 -2.36 3.23 2.10
N GLN A 244 -2.56 2.28 1.21
CA GLN A 244 -1.71 1.11 1.03
C GLN A 244 -1.32 1.08 -0.45
N VAL A 245 -0.15 1.64 -0.73
CA VAL A 245 0.31 1.93 -2.11
C VAL A 245 1.78 1.57 -2.19
N LEU A 246 2.19 0.98 -3.32
CA LEU A 246 3.60 0.71 -3.61
C LEU A 246 4.42 2.00 -3.43
N SER A 247 5.42 1.89 -2.57
CA SER A 247 6.22 3.00 -2.09
C SER A 247 7.69 2.61 -2.13
N ARG A 248 8.55 3.48 -2.68
CA ARG A 248 9.99 3.34 -2.48
C ARG A 248 10.39 3.96 -1.15
N LEU A 249 11.07 3.17 -0.32
CA LEU A 249 11.43 3.54 1.04
C LEU A 249 12.91 3.92 1.13
N PHE A 250 13.19 5.01 1.81
CA PHE A 250 14.53 5.52 2.07
C PHE A 250 14.75 5.78 3.55
N ILE A 251 15.99 5.65 4.03
CA ILE A 251 16.40 6.22 5.32
C ILE A 251 16.95 7.61 5.10
N ALA A 252 16.38 8.61 5.78
CA ALA A 252 16.82 10.00 5.70
C ALA A 252 16.80 10.67 7.07
N LYS A 253 17.27 11.92 7.12
CA LYS A 253 17.28 12.73 8.34
C LYS A 253 15.98 13.52 8.49
N ASP A 254 15.41 13.47 9.69
CA ASP A 254 14.31 14.32 10.09
C ASP A 254 14.76 15.78 10.34
N HIS A 255 13.81 16.64 10.68
CA HIS A 255 14.07 18.06 10.97
C HIS A 255 14.94 18.29 12.23
N MET A 256 15.14 17.26 13.06
CA MET A 256 16.01 17.22 14.23
C MET A 256 17.31 16.44 13.99
N ASN A 257 17.61 16.06 12.74
CA ASN A 257 18.78 15.27 12.34
C ASN A 257 18.82 13.82 12.90
N LYS A 258 17.66 13.24 13.21
CA LYS A 258 17.49 11.82 13.56
C LYS A 258 17.15 11.00 12.32
N ASP A 259 17.49 9.72 12.33
CA ASP A 259 17.14 8.82 11.22
C ASP A 259 15.63 8.48 11.27
N GLU A 260 14.97 8.57 10.12
CA GLU A 260 13.58 8.16 9.91
C GLU A 260 13.42 7.53 8.52
N VAL A 261 12.32 6.80 8.32
CA VAL A 261 11.99 6.22 7.02
C VAL A 261 11.06 7.18 6.27
N LEU A 262 11.44 7.52 5.04
CA LEU A 262 10.62 8.29 4.10
C LEU A 262 10.16 7.37 2.97
N GLY A 263 8.87 7.42 2.63
CA GLY A 263 8.31 6.70 1.49
C GLY A 263 7.88 7.67 0.39
N ILE A 264 8.16 7.34 -0.87
CA ILE A 264 7.63 8.05 -2.04
C ILE A 264 6.67 7.12 -2.79
N SER A 265 5.45 7.58 -3.03
CA SER A 265 4.44 6.83 -3.78
C SER A 265 3.58 7.72 -4.66
N ILE A 266 2.94 7.13 -5.67
CA ILE A 266 1.95 7.79 -6.53
C ILE A 266 0.71 6.91 -6.54
N CYS A 267 -0.47 7.53 -6.44
CA CYS A 267 -1.74 6.83 -6.60
C CYS A 267 -2.82 7.75 -7.18
N GLY A 268 -3.82 7.16 -7.83
CA GLY A 268 -5.09 7.80 -8.11
C GLY A 268 -5.91 7.97 -6.83
N THR A 269 -6.67 9.06 -6.73
CA THR A 269 -7.74 9.20 -5.75
C THR A 269 -9.08 8.94 -6.41
N ILE A 270 -9.95 8.26 -5.69
CA ILE A 270 -11.29 7.90 -6.14
C ILE A 270 -12.14 9.14 -6.49
N HIS A 271 -12.90 8.99 -7.58
CA HIS A 271 -14.00 9.87 -7.92
C HIS A 271 -15.23 9.48 -7.10
N THR A 272 -15.91 10.45 -6.50
CA THR A 272 -17.10 10.20 -5.70
C THR A 272 -18.21 11.18 -6.09
N GLU A 273 -19.43 10.66 -6.20
CA GLU A 273 -20.64 11.45 -6.38
C GLU A 273 -21.60 11.19 -5.22
N ASN A 274 -21.95 12.24 -4.49
CA ASN A 274 -22.84 12.22 -3.34
C ASN A 274 -22.46 11.18 -2.26
N ASP A 275 -21.17 10.88 -2.13
CA ASP A 275 -20.69 9.94 -1.11
C ASP A 275 -20.99 10.49 0.30
N PRO A 276 -21.59 9.69 1.19
CA PRO A 276 -22.04 10.16 2.50
C PRO A 276 -20.89 10.62 3.42
N HIS A 277 -19.67 10.18 3.16
CA HIS A 277 -18.48 10.54 3.94
C HIS A 277 -17.59 11.56 3.21
N TRP A 278 -17.37 11.37 1.91
CA TRP A 278 -16.41 12.13 1.11
C TRP A 278 -17.04 13.20 0.22
N GLY A 279 -18.36 13.19 0.05
CA GLY A 279 -19.10 14.11 -0.81
C GLY A 279 -18.72 13.95 -2.29
N ASN A 280 -18.72 15.06 -3.02
CA ASN A 280 -18.33 15.09 -4.42
C ASN A 280 -16.82 15.28 -4.57
N ARG A 281 -16.14 14.36 -5.25
CA ARG A 281 -14.72 14.45 -5.58
C ARG A 281 -14.52 14.02 -7.03
N THR A 282 -13.75 14.81 -7.79
CA THR A 282 -13.50 14.50 -9.19
C THR A 282 -12.54 13.33 -9.40
N GLY A 283 -11.74 12.95 -8.40
CA GLY A 283 -10.56 12.11 -8.60
C GLY A 283 -9.38 12.93 -9.12
N SER A 284 -8.17 12.49 -8.79
CA SER A 284 -6.91 13.16 -9.17
C SER A 284 -5.73 12.24 -8.89
N THR A 285 -4.60 12.47 -9.53
CA THR A 285 -3.36 11.73 -9.23
C THR A 285 -2.56 12.46 -8.16
N GLN A 286 -2.16 11.73 -7.12
CA GLN A 286 -1.38 12.26 -6.00
C GLN A 286 0.04 11.70 -5.99
N LEU A 287 1.03 12.58 -5.83
CA LEU A 287 2.40 12.23 -5.45
C LEU A 287 2.58 12.46 -3.95
N ASN A 288 2.90 11.39 -3.24
CA ASN A 288 2.85 11.33 -1.80
C ASN A 288 4.24 11.13 -1.20
N ILE A 289 4.48 11.80 -0.06
CA ILE A 289 5.61 11.50 0.83
C ILE A 289 5.09 11.07 2.18
N SER A 290 5.45 9.85 2.56
CA SER A 290 5.13 9.23 3.83
C SER A 290 6.33 9.27 4.76
N ILE A 291 6.05 9.31 6.05
CA ILE A 291 7.05 9.25 7.12
C ILE A 291 6.68 8.08 8.03
N ALA A 292 7.65 7.23 8.33
CA ALA A 292 7.54 6.17 9.32
C ALA A 292 8.65 6.28 10.36
N ASN A 293 8.26 6.29 11.63
CA ASN A 293 9.14 6.12 12.77
C ASN A 293 8.42 5.28 13.84
N LYS A 294 9.06 5.09 15.00
CA LYS A 294 8.50 4.27 16.09
C LYS A 294 7.16 4.81 16.63
N GLU A 295 6.92 6.11 16.53
CA GLU A 295 5.76 6.79 17.12
C GLU A 295 4.61 6.96 16.11
N SER A 296 4.91 7.08 14.81
CA SER A 296 3.91 7.37 13.80
C SER A 296 4.25 6.84 12.40
N ARG A 297 3.20 6.49 11.65
CA ARG A 297 3.24 6.22 10.21
C ARG A 297 2.17 7.05 9.51
N HIS A 298 2.57 8.03 8.72
CA HIS A 298 1.60 8.94 8.08
C HIS A 298 2.14 9.62 6.82
N HIS A 299 1.24 10.16 6.01
CA HIS A 299 1.58 11.08 4.92
C HIS A 299 1.93 12.47 5.45
N SER A 300 3.16 12.91 5.17
CA SER A 300 3.58 14.28 5.45
C SER A 300 3.14 15.25 4.34
N LEU A 301 3.28 14.81 3.09
CA LEU A 301 2.99 15.59 1.89
C LEU A 301 2.13 14.79 0.91
N GLN A 302 1.09 15.42 0.38
CA GLN A 302 0.24 14.89 -0.69
C GLN A 302 0.12 15.97 -1.76
N LEU A 303 0.76 15.78 -2.91
CA LEU A 303 0.74 16.70 -4.04
C LEU A 303 -0.28 16.23 -5.07
N ASN A 304 -1.37 16.97 -5.24
CA ASN A 304 -2.26 16.76 -6.39
C ASN A 304 -1.52 17.24 -7.65
N LEU A 305 -1.12 16.30 -8.52
CA LEU A 305 -0.30 16.59 -9.69
C LEU A 305 -1.04 17.49 -10.69
N ASP A 306 -2.36 17.35 -10.82
CA ASP A 306 -3.18 18.17 -11.71
C ASP A 306 -3.07 19.68 -11.37
N ARG A 307 -2.88 20.01 -10.09
CA ARG A 307 -2.75 21.39 -9.59
C ARG A 307 -1.31 21.84 -9.42
N CYS A 308 -0.43 20.91 -9.05
CA CYS A 308 0.96 21.20 -8.68
C CYS A 308 1.91 21.20 -9.89
N CYS A 309 1.49 20.63 -11.02
CA CYS A 309 2.30 20.58 -12.23
C CYS A 309 1.88 21.64 -13.25
N ARG A 310 2.85 22.43 -13.70
CA ARG A 310 2.72 23.32 -14.85
C ARG A 310 3.40 22.69 -16.05
N TYR A 311 2.59 22.17 -16.97
CA TYR A 311 3.05 21.47 -18.16
C TYR A 311 3.24 22.42 -19.35
N ASN A 312 4.40 22.36 -20.01
CA ASN A 312 4.65 23.06 -21.26
C ASN A 312 4.49 22.09 -22.44
N PRO A 313 3.43 22.20 -23.26
CA PRO A 313 3.13 21.23 -24.33
C PRO A 313 4.10 21.27 -25.52
N ILE A 314 4.89 22.34 -25.65
CA ILE A 314 5.87 22.47 -26.74
C ILE A 314 7.15 21.74 -26.39
N THR A 315 7.58 21.83 -25.13
CA THR A 315 8.88 21.31 -24.67
C THR A 315 8.75 20.00 -23.88
N ASN A 316 7.55 19.61 -23.47
CA ASN A 316 7.28 18.55 -22.50
C ASN A 316 7.95 18.79 -21.14
N ILE A 317 8.29 20.04 -20.82
CA ILE A 317 8.85 20.41 -19.53
C ILE A 317 7.71 20.55 -18.51
N VAL A 318 7.93 20.01 -17.32
CA VAL A 318 7.00 20.09 -16.18
C VAL A 318 7.68 20.83 -15.04
N ASP A 319 7.14 21.98 -14.65
CA ASP A 319 7.50 22.65 -13.40
C ASP A 319 6.57 22.15 -12.29
N VAL A 320 7.14 21.68 -11.17
CA VAL A 320 6.38 21.16 -10.03
C VAL A 320 6.49 22.14 -8.86
N THR A 321 5.36 22.64 -8.38
CA THR A 321 5.28 23.60 -7.28
C THR A 321 4.21 23.19 -6.26
N HIS A 322 4.24 23.82 -5.09
CA HIS A 322 3.20 23.67 -4.08
C HIS A 322 2.94 25.00 -3.38
N ASN A 323 1.70 25.30 -3.04
CA ASN A 323 1.31 26.60 -2.50
C ASN A 323 1.59 26.80 -0.99
N GLY A 324 2.19 25.81 -0.32
CA GLY A 324 2.44 25.87 1.13
C GLY A 324 1.25 25.53 2.02
N SER A 325 0.12 25.07 1.46
CA SER A 325 -1.04 24.62 2.24
C SER A 325 -0.70 23.43 3.14
N LEU A 326 -1.14 23.49 4.40
CA LEU A 326 -0.84 22.48 5.41
C LEU A 326 -1.97 22.39 6.44
N THR A 327 -2.46 21.18 6.68
CA THR A 327 -3.39 20.88 7.77
C THR A 327 -2.61 20.47 9.03
N SER A 328 -3.07 20.97 10.17
CA SER A 328 -2.51 20.68 11.51
C SER A 328 -3.41 19.70 12.28
N GLY A 329 -3.97 18.70 11.59
CA GLY A 329 -4.95 17.77 12.14
C GLY A 329 -6.17 18.49 12.73
N LYS A 330 -6.52 18.20 13.99
CA LYS A 330 -7.64 18.86 14.70
C LYS A 330 -7.50 20.38 14.83
N GLY A 331 -6.30 20.93 14.65
CA GLY A 331 -6.05 22.38 14.67
C GLY A 331 -6.47 23.13 13.41
N GLY A 332 -7.03 22.44 12.41
CA GLY A 332 -7.46 23.02 11.14
C GLY A 332 -6.29 23.36 10.20
N ALA A 333 -6.56 24.19 9.20
CA ALA A 333 -5.54 24.66 8.26
C ALA A 333 -4.57 25.65 8.95
N ALA A 334 -3.27 25.43 8.79
CA ALA A 334 -2.25 26.39 9.20
C ALA A 334 -2.29 27.61 8.28
N LYS A 335 -1.87 28.78 8.81
CA LYS A 335 -1.72 29.97 7.97
C LYS A 335 -0.58 29.75 6.98
N ARG A 336 -0.89 29.87 5.69
CA ARG A 336 0.06 29.65 4.59
C ARG A 336 1.33 30.50 4.73
N ALA A 337 1.18 31.76 5.16
CA ALA A 337 2.31 32.67 5.37
C ALA A 337 3.29 32.14 6.43
N ASP A 338 2.79 31.57 7.54
CA ASP A 338 3.61 31.01 8.62
C ASP A 338 4.37 29.77 8.13
N VAL A 339 3.71 28.91 7.34
CA VAL A 339 4.34 27.74 6.72
C VAL A 339 5.44 28.17 5.76
N ILE A 340 5.16 29.09 4.82
CA ILE A 340 6.16 29.58 3.86
C ILE A 340 7.34 30.23 4.59
N ALA A 341 7.09 31.04 5.63
CA ALA A 341 8.15 31.66 6.41
C ALA A 341 9.04 30.62 7.11
N TYR A 342 8.43 29.59 7.72
CA TYR A 342 9.14 28.49 8.35
C TYR A 342 10.03 27.73 7.35
N ILE A 343 9.50 27.42 6.15
CA ILE A 343 10.29 26.75 5.11
C ILE A 343 11.41 27.66 4.63
N LYS A 344 11.14 28.95 4.40
CA LYS A 344 12.14 29.91 3.90
C LYS A 344 13.31 30.10 4.86
N ASP A 345 13.06 30.08 6.16
CA ASP A 345 14.09 30.18 7.19
C ASP A 345 15.07 29.00 7.16
N ARG A 346 14.58 27.79 6.86
CA ARG A 346 15.36 26.54 6.92
C ARG A 346 15.84 26.00 5.57
N ALA A 347 15.16 26.38 4.49
CA ALA A 347 15.39 25.95 3.11
C ALA A 347 14.97 27.08 2.14
N PRO A 348 15.68 28.22 2.14
CA PRO A 348 15.31 29.38 1.33
C PRO A 348 15.28 29.06 -0.17
N GLU A 349 16.07 28.10 -0.62
CA GLU A 349 16.10 27.65 -2.02
C GLU A 349 14.82 26.96 -2.48
N LEU A 350 13.96 26.50 -1.55
CA LEU A 350 12.66 25.93 -1.90
C LEU A 350 11.58 27.01 -2.10
N VAL A 351 11.82 28.26 -1.71
CA VAL A 351 10.76 29.30 -1.68
C VAL A 351 10.98 30.31 -2.80
N HIS A 352 10.14 30.24 -3.82
CA HIS A 352 10.15 31.15 -4.97
C HIS A 352 8.91 32.03 -4.93
N GLY A 353 9.07 33.29 -4.51
CA GLY A 353 7.93 34.19 -4.30
C GLY A 353 7.07 33.73 -3.12
N ASP A 354 5.79 33.42 -3.37
CA ASP A 354 4.84 32.88 -2.40
C ASP A 354 4.56 31.38 -2.58
N GLU A 355 5.38 30.70 -3.39
CA GLU A 355 5.26 29.26 -3.69
C GLU A 355 6.48 28.46 -3.21
N ILE A 356 6.26 27.18 -2.97
CA ILE A 356 7.31 26.18 -2.83
C ILE A 356 7.64 25.63 -4.21
N TYR A 357 8.88 25.81 -4.65
CA TYR A 357 9.39 25.26 -5.90
C TYR A 357 10.07 23.91 -5.63
N LEU A 358 9.57 22.85 -6.26
CA LEU A 358 10.07 21.50 -6.04
C LEU A 358 11.04 21.08 -7.15
N GLY A 359 10.77 21.45 -8.40
CA GLY A 359 11.72 21.21 -9.49
C GLY A 359 11.15 21.42 -10.88
N ARG A 360 12.02 21.22 -11.87
CA ARG A 360 11.71 21.23 -13.30
C ARG A 360 12.19 19.95 -13.94
N LEU A 361 11.30 19.22 -14.58
CA LEU A 361 11.62 17.93 -15.19
C LEU A 361 11.34 17.95 -16.69
N ASN A 362 12.21 17.32 -17.45
CA ASN A 362 12.00 17.10 -18.88
C ASN A 362 11.26 15.77 -19.06
N ASN A 363 9.95 15.84 -19.34
CA ASN A 363 9.12 14.67 -19.61
C ASN A 363 9.13 14.26 -21.09
N SER A 364 10.04 14.76 -21.93
CA SER A 364 10.16 14.32 -23.33
C SER A 364 10.86 12.97 -23.51
N ARG A 365 11.26 12.34 -22.40
CA ARG A 365 12.04 11.10 -22.31
C ARG A 365 11.84 10.48 -20.93
N LEU A 366 12.32 9.25 -20.74
CA LEU A 366 12.31 8.63 -19.43
C LEU A 366 13.07 9.47 -18.40
N LEU A 367 12.49 9.60 -17.20
CA LEU A 367 13.20 10.14 -16.04
C LEU A 367 14.24 9.12 -15.58
N GLU A 368 15.41 9.63 -15.17
CA GLU A 368 16.55 8.81 -14.78
C GLU A 368 17.15 9.30 -13.48
N TRP A 369 17.51 8.38 -12.59
CA TRP A 369 18.16 8.70 -11.31
C TRP A 369 19.49 9.46 -11.46
N LYS A 370 20.16 9.34 -12.61
CA LYS A 370 21.39 10.08 -12.93
C LYS A 370 21.14 11.54 -13.39
N ASP A 371 19.91 11.92 -13.70
CA ASP A 371 19.60 13.28 -14.14
C ASP A 371 19.67 14.25 -12.94
N PRO A 372 20.50 15.30 -12.98
CA PRO A 372 20.61 16.24 -11.86
C PRO A 372 19.31 16.94 -11.48
N ASN A 373 18.41 17.18 -12.45
CA ASN A 373 17.12 17.80 -12.18
C ASN A 373 16.18 16.84 -11.47
N VAL A 374 16.22 15.55 -11.82
CA VAL A 374 15.49 14.48 -11.11
C VAL A 374 16.01 14.38 -9.68
N GLN A 375 17.33 14.32 -9.49
CA GLN A 375 17.91 14.25 -8.15
C GLN A 375 17.54 15.48 -7.30
N SER A 376 17.61 16.68 -7.87
CA SER A 376 17.21 17.90 -7.17
C SER A 376 15.72 17.90 -6.82
N PHE A 377 14.86 17.43 -7.74
CA PHE A 377 13.42 17.34 -7.49
C PHE A 377 13.11 16.39 -6.34
N ILE A 378 13.67 15.19 -6.34
CA ILE A 378 13.47 14.20 -5.26
C ILE A 378 14.01 14.73 -3.93
N ARG A 379 15.20 15.34 -3.91
CA ARG A 379 15.75 15.98 -2.71
C ARG A 379 14.81 17.03 -2.15
N ASN A 380 14.33 17.93 -3.00
CA ASN A 380 13.46 19.03 -2.62
C ASN A 380 12.12 18.52 -2.09
N LEU A 381 11.58 17.48 -2.72
CA LEU A 381 10.34 16.82 -2.31
C LEU A 381 10.45 16.20 -0.91
N LEU A 382 11.50 15.41 -0.67
CA LEU A 382 11.78 14.78 0.63
C LEU A 382 12.04 15.84 1.71
N ARG A 383 12.92 16.82 1.43
CA ARG A 383 13.23 17.90 2.37
C ARG A 383 12.00 18.73 2.71
N TYR A 384 11.16 19.04 1.73
CA TYR A 384 9.93 19.77 1.96
C TYR A 384 8.97 19.00 2.87
N ALA A 385 8.81 17.69 2.66
CA ALA A 385 8.00 16.84 3.52
C ALA A 385 8.51 16.81 4.98
N VAL A 386 9.81 16.64 5.18
CA VAL A 386 10.43 16.65 6.53
C VAL A 386 10.17 17.99 7.23
N LEU A 387 10.35 19.11 6.53
CA LEU A 387 10.12 20.44 7.10
C LEU A 387 8.63 20.72 7.41
N ARG A 388 7.69 20.19 6.62
CA ARG A 388 6.25 20.28 6.93
C ARG A 388 5.93 19.58 8.26
N ASP A 389 6.56 18.46 8.53
CA ASP A 389 6.38 17.71 9.77
C ASP A 389 7.07 18.38 10.97
N GLY A 390 8.24 18.98 10.75
CA GLY A 390 8.86 19.88 11.72
C GLY A 390 7.95 21.05 12.09
N PHE A 391 7.35 21.72 11.10
CA PHE A 391 6.38 22.79 11.35
C PHE A 391 5.21 22.29 12.19
N ARG A 392 4.59 21.15 11.85
CA ARG A 392 3.47 20.59 12.64
C ARG A 392 3.87 20.31 14.08
N SER A 393 5.09 19.83 14.31
CA SER A 393 5.61 19.48 15.62
C SER A 393 5.92 20.70 16.48
N GLU A 394 6.53 21.73 15.90
CA GLU A 394 6.86 22.99 16.59
C GLU A 394 5.62 23.86 16.81
N TYR A 395 4.74 23.95 15.81
CA TYR A 395 3.50 24.74 15.87
C TYR A 395 2.51 24.20 16.91
N LYS A 396 2.47 22.88 17.15
CA LYS A 396 1.68 22.30 18.24
C LYS A 396 2.21 22.67 19.62
N LYS A 397 3.49 22.99 19.78
CA LYS A 397 4.10 23.37 21.07
C LYS A 397 3.91 24.85 21.40
N SER A 398 3.61 25.68 20.40
CA SER A 398 3.44 27.14 20.56
C SER A 398 1.99 27.58 20.76
N LYS A 399 1.03 26.66 20.66
CA LYS A 399 -0.36 26.82 21.11
C LYS A 399 -0.57 26.06 22.41
#